data_AF-A0AAE4ENI1-F1
#
_entry.id   AF-A0AAE4ENI1-F1
#
_cell.length_a   1.000
_cell.length_b   1.000
_cell.length_c   1.000
_cell.angle_alpha   90.00
_cell.angle_beta   90.00
_cell.angle_gamma   90.00
#
_symmetry.space_group_name_H-M   'P 1'
#
loop_
_entity.id
_entity.type
_entity.pdbx_description
1 polymer ?
#
loop_
_entity_poly.entity_id
_entity_poly.type
_entity_poly.pdbx_seq_one_letter_code
_entity_poly.pdbx_strand_id
1 'polypeptide(L)'
;MTTPREVFAALSDGIGEGRWEDLSALYAEDAVVEHPQAVPRPTRTTGRAAIHERFTGALAGTLRLKRKNIVVHETTDPEVIVAEYDYDAESVETGRTIPTANIQVLRVRDGLIVHSRDYHDYLRLAVIRDGVDQLVKAYEQAPPRELSPVTPESSGTVFERLVHGVAGGRWDELPELYAEETHVTHPFQPGSGVLRTRDELRAHFAAGKALDPRFSVADLVTYQGTDPEVLIGEFAYQGSYGGKPVRIANIFAMRVRDGLVVESRDYGDHLGIAGDLGRIPELAAKLS
;
A
#
# COMPACT_ATOMS: atom_id res chain seq x y z
N MET A 1 -29.10 -6.92 -2.73
CA MET A 1 -28.14 -5.96 -3.30
C MET A 1 -26.77 -6.58 -3.18
N THR A 2 -25.93 -6.45 -4.20
CA THR A 2 -24.56 -7.00 -4.19
C THR A 2 -23.73 -6.27 -3.14
N THR A 3 -23.08 -7.02 -2.25
CA THR A 3 -22.24 -6.49 -1.17
C THR A 3 -20.87 -6.04 -1.70
N PRO A 4 -20.14 -5.14 -1.01
CA PRO A 4 -18.79 -4.77 -1.41
C PRO A 4 -17.84 -5.97 -1.54
N ARG A 5 -17.98 -6.98 -0.68
CA ARG A 5 -17.20 -8.23 -0.73
C ARG A 5 -17.48 -9.03 -2.00
N GLU A 6 -18.73 -9.15 -2.41
CA GLU A 6 -19.10 -9.82 -3.66
C GLU A 6 -18.58 -9.05 -4.89
N VAL A 7 -18.63 -7.72 -4.87
CA VAL A 7 -18.05 -6.87 -5.93
C VAL A 7 -16.54 -7.04 -6.02
N PHE A 8 -15.82 -7.04 -4.89
CA PHE A 8 -14.39 -7.33 -4.86
C PHE A 8 -14.08 -8.73 -5.41
N ALA A 9 -14.85 -9.74 -5.01
CA ALA A 9 -14.67 -11.10 -5.50
C ALA A 9 -14.80 -11.15 -7.03
N ALA A 10 -15.85 -10.54 -7.59
CA ALA A 10 -16.09 -10.46 -9.03
C ALA A 10 -14.97 -9.72 -9.79
N LEU A 11 -14.49 -8.59 -9.26
CA LEU A 11 -13.35 -7.84 -9.81
C LEU A 11 -12.10 -8.72 -9.83
N SER A 12 -11.76 -9.29 -8.68
CA SER A 12 -10.55 -10.08 -8.50
C SER A 12 -10.57 -11.38 -9.31
N ASP A 13 -11.72 -12.03 -9.46
CA ASP A 13 -11.89 -13.19 -10.36
C ASP A 13 -11.74 -12.79 -11.82
N GLY A 14 -12.32 -11.65 -12.23
CA GLY A 14 -12.18 -11.17 -13.61
C GLY A 14 -10.75 -10.78 -13.98
N ILE A 15 -9.98 -10.22 -13.03
CA ILE A 15 -8.55 -9.97 -13.21
C ILE A 15 -7.79 -11.29 -13.37
N GLY A 16 -8.05 -12.28 -12.51
CA GLY A 16 -7.35 -13.57 -12.56
C GLY A 16 -7.67 -14.39 -13.81
N GLU A 17 -8.89 -14.25 -14.34
CA GLU A 17 -9.33 -14.90 -15.58
C GLU A 17 -9.03 -14.10 -16.85
N GLY A 18 -8.50 -12.87 -16.71
CA GLY A 18 -8.16 -12.01 -17.85
C GLY A 18 -9.37 -11.47 -18.62
N ARG A 19 -10.52 -11.30 -17.95
CA ARG A 19 -11.76 -10.75 -18.54
C ARG A 19 -11.73 -9.22 -18.62
N TRP A 20 -10.65 -8.66 -19.17
CA TRP A 20 -10.30 -7.24 -19.10
C TRP A 20 -11.40 -6.30 -19.65
N GLU A 21 -12.07 -6.70 -20.73
CA GLU A 21 -13.15 -5.94 -21.36
C GLU A 21 -14.35 -5.72 -20.43
N ASP A 22 -14.66 -6.70 -19.59
CA ASP A 22 -15.87 -6.72 -18.75
C ASP A 22 -15.67 -5.98 -17.42
N LEU A 23 -14.43 -5.84 -16.95
CA LEU A 23 -14.13 -5.36 -15.59
C LEU A 23 -14.66 -3.96 -15.31
N SER A 24 -14.64 -3.08 -16.31
CA SER A 24 -15.14 -1.71 -16.18
C SER A 24 -16.62 -1.61 -15.82
N ALA A 25 -17.43 -2.64 -16.12
CA ALA A 25 -18.84 -2.69 -15.76
C ALA A 25 -19.09 -2.76 -14.24
N LEU A 26 -18.08 -3.15 -13.45
CA LEU A 26 -18.14 -3.18 -11.99
C LEU A 26 -17.97 -1.79 -11.35
N TYR A 27 -17.56 -0.79 -12.12
CA TYR A 27 -17.31 0.57 -11.63
C TYR A 27 -18.51 1.46 -11.92
N ALA A 28 -18.76 2.48 -11.09
CA ALA A 28 -19.73 3.54 -11.39
C ALA A 28 -19.24 4.44 -12.54
N GLU A 29 -20.16 5.18 -13.17
CA GLU A 29 -19.83 6.02 -14.34
C GLU A 29 -18.77 7.10 -14.01
N ASP A 30 -18.83 7.65 -12.80
CA ASP A 30 -17.93 8.67 -12.26
C ASP A 30 -16.88 8.09 -11.30
N ALA A 31 -16.66 6.78 -11.32
CA ALA A 31 -15.76 6.12 -10.38
C ALA A 31 -14.33 6.67 -10.45
N VAL A 32 -13.65 6.65 -9.31
CA VAL A 32 -12.26 7.08 -9.19
C VAL A 32 -11.38 5.89 -8.78
N VAL A 33 -10.27 5.70 -9.48
CA VAL A 33 -9.24 4.70 -9.12
C VAL A 33 -7.93 5.42 -8.88
N GLU A 34 -7.35 5.23 -7.71
CA GLU A 34 -6.05 5.81 -7.35
C GLU A 34 -5.04 4.71 -7.07
N HIS A 35 -3.79 4.97 -7.45
CA HIS A 35 -2.67 4.11 -7.13
C HIS A 35 -1.63 4.93 -6.36
N PRO A 36 -1.71 5.00 -5.02
CA PRO A 36 -0.92 5.94 -4.21
C PRO A 36 0.59 5.70 -4.25
N GLN A 37 1.02 4.50 -4.67
CA GLN A 37 2.43 4.10 -4.79
C GLN A 37 2.85 3.80 -6.24
N ALA A 38 2.02 4.18 -7.22
CA ALA A 38 2.35 3.98 -8.63
C ALA A 38 3.67 4.66 -9.01
N VAL A 39 4.34 4.06 -9.99
CA VAL A 39 5.62 4.53 -10.52
C VAL A 39 5.41 5.43 -11.74
N PRO A 40 6.18 6.52 -11.89
CA PRO A 40 7.11 7.06 -10.89
C PRO A 40 6.42 7.98 -9.86
N ARG A 41 5.10 8.19 -10.04
CA ARG A 41 4.26 9.04 -9.20
C ARG A 41 2.89 8.41 -9.02
N PRO A 42 2.18 8.76 -7.93
CA PRO A 42 0.80 8.38 -7.74
C PRO A 42 -0.04 8.69 -8.98
N THR A 43 -0.98 7.82 -9.31
CA THR A 43 -1.90 8.04 -10.44
C THR A 43 -3.34 8.08 -9.97
N ARG A 44 -4.17 8.85 -10.69
CA ARG A 44 -5.61 8.95 -10.47
C ARG A 44 -6.32 8.87 -11.82
N THR A 45 -7.27 7.95 -11.93
CA THR A 45 -8.15 7.78 -13.10
C THR A 45 -9.57 8.11 -12.65
N THR A 46 -10.30 8.91 -13.43
CA THR A 46 -11.69 9.29 -13.14
C THR A 46 -12.58 8.94 -14.32
N GLY A 47 -13.71 8.31 -14.03
CA GLY A 47 -14.71 7.92 -15.01
C GLY A 47 -14.52 6.49 -15.53
N ARG A 48 -15.65 5.78 -15.70
CA ARG A 48 -15.67 4.38 -16.16
C ARG A 48 -14.98 4.18 -17.50
N ALA A 49 -15.16 5.10 -18.45
CA ALA A 49 -14.52 5.01 -19.77
C ALA A 49 -12.99 5.01 -19.68
N ALA A 50 -12.40 5.91 -18.88
CA ALA A 50 -10.95 5.95 -18.68
C ALA A 50 -10.43 4.72 -17.91
N ILE A 51 -11.23 4.19 -16.99
CA ILE A 51 -10.94 2.92 -16.29
C ILE A 51 -10.95 1.75 -17.28
N HIS A 52 -11.92 1.70 -18.19
CA HIS A 52 -12.00 0.71 -19.26
C HIS A 52 -10.75 0.75 -20.14
N GLU A 53 -10.37 1.93 -20.65
CA GLU A 53 -9.15 2.10 -21.45
C GLU A 53 -7.88 1.63 -20.73
N ARG A 54 -7.82 1.78 -19.39
CA ARG A 54 -6.71 1.27 -18.60
C ARG A 54 -6.71 -0.26 -18.51
N PHE A 55 -7.87 -0.90 -18.35
CA PHE A 55 -7.97 -2.36 -18.34
C PHE A 55 -7.66 -3.00 -19.69
N THR A 56 -8.03 -2.34 -20.79
CA THR A 56 -7.89 -2.86 -22.16
C THR A 56 -6.67 -2.29 -22.90
N GLY A 57 -5.88 -1.46 -22.23
CA GLY A 57 -4.70 -0.80 -22.79
C GLY A 57 -3.53 -1.74 -23.07
N ALA A 58 -2.42 -1.18 -23.54
CA ALA A 58 -1.26 -1.94 -24.04
C ALA A 58 -0.59 -2.88 -23.01
N LEU A 59 -0.85 -2.70 -21.71
CA LEU A 59 -0.33 -3.56 -20.65
C LEU A 59 -1.31 -4.67 -20.24
N ALA A 60 -2.52 -4.68 -20.79
CA ALA A 60 -3.52 -5.72 -20.56
C ALA A 60 -2.95 -7.09 -20.97
N GLY A 61 -3.08 -8.08 -20.08
CA GLY A 61 -2.60 -9.43 -20.35
C GLY A 61 -1.07 -9.61 -20.39
N THR A 62 -0.27 -8.59 -20.08
CA THR A 62 1.20 -8.75 -19.95
C THR A 62 1.60 -9.55 -18.70
N LEU A 63 0.68 -9.66 -17.73
CA LEU A 63 0.81 -10.46 -16.53
C LEU A 63 -0.35 -11.46 -16.44
N ARG A 64 -0.06 -12.69 -16.02
CA ARG A 64 -1.07 -13.64 -15.54
C ARG A 64 -1.03 -13.63 -14.02
N LEU A 65 -2.18 -13.38 -13.40
CA LEU A 65 -2.28 -13.16 -11.96
C LEU A 65 -3.13 -14.25 -11.34
N LYS A 66 -2.55 -15.05 -10.44
CA LYS A 66 -3.31 -16.04 -9.66
C LYS A 66 -3.40 -15.59 -8.21
N ARG A 67 -4.59 -15.15 -7.77
CA ARG A 67 -4.79 -14.67 -6.40
C ARG A 67 -4.67 -15.79 -5.38
N LYS A 68 -4.18 -15.45 -4.18
CA LYS A 68 -4.14 -16.33 -3.00
C LYS A 68 -4.14 -15.49 -1.72
N ASN A 69 -4.29 -16.15 -0.56
CA ASN A 69 -4.19 -15.53 0.77
C ASN A 69 -5.10 -14.31 0.96
N ILE A 70 -6.34 -14.39 0.47
CA ILE A 70 -7.28 -13.28 0.50
C ILE A 70 -7.83 -13.10 1.93
N VAL A 71 -7.72 -11.88 2.45
CA VAL A 71 -8.36 -11.43 3.68
C VAL A 71 -9.15 -10.17 3.35
N VAL A 72 -10.46 -10.17 3.65
CA VAL A 72 -11.32 -9.00 3.44
C VAL A 72 -11.81 -8.50 4.79
N HIS A 73 -11.36 -7.30 5.15
CA HIS A 73 -11.82 -6.55 6.32
C HIS A 73 -13.06 -5.76 5.95
N GLU A 74 -14.19 -6.16 6.53
CA GLU A 74 -15.38 -5.33 6.53
C GLU A 74 -15.18 -4.18 7.51
N THR A 75 -15.59 -2.97 7.14
CA THR A 75 -15.47 -1.79 7.99
C THR A 75 -16.82 -1.42 8.60
N THR A 76 -16.78 -0.53 9.59
CA THR A 76 -17.99 0.05 10.19
C THR A 76 -18.76 0.97 9.23
N ASP A 77 -18.13 1.44 8.14
CA ASP A 77 -18.82 1.99 6.98
C ASP A 77 -19.21 0.82 6.04
N PRO A 78 -20.50 0.50 5.89
CA PRO A 78 -20.93 -0.66 5.11
C PRO A 78 -20.66 -0.51 3.60
N GLU A 79 -20.33 0.69 3.11
CA GLU A 79 -19.90 0.89 1.72
C GLU A 79 -18.41 0.58 1.52
N VAL A 80 -17.61 0.45 2.59
CA VAL A 80 -16.15 0.34 2.51
C VAL A 80 -15.62 -1.01 3.02
N ILE A 81 -14.75 -1.61 2.23
CA ILE A 81 -13.94 -2.77 2.62
C ILE A 81 -12.46 -2.51 2.35
N VAL A 82 -11.60 -3.23 3.06
CA VAL A 82 -10.18 -3.32 2.73
C VAL A 82 -9.83 -4.78 2.48
N ALA A 83 -9.29 -5.07 1.29
CA ALA A 83 -8.88 -6.42 0.90
C ALA A 83 -7.36 -6.52 0.84
N GLU A 84 -6.79 -7.46 1.59
CA GLU A 84 -5.39 -7.87 1.52
C GLU A 84 -5.29 -9.19 0.78
N TYR A 85 -4.36 -9.32 -0.17
CA TYR A 85 -4.19 -10.55 -0.94
C TYR A 85 -2.83 -10.60 -1.64
N ASP A 86 -2.39 -11.82 -1.96
CA ASP A 86 -1.22 -12.03 -2.80
C ASP A 86 -1.62 -12.44 -4.21
N TYR A 87 -0.75 -12.19 -5.18
CA TYR A 87 -0.73 -12.90 -6.46
C TYR A 87 0.50 -13.80 -6.54
N ASP A 88 0.36 -14.97 -7.15
CA ASP A 88 1.43 -15.52 -7.99
C ASP A 88 1.33 -14.80 -9.35
N ALA A 89 2.22 -13.83 -9.57
CA ALA A 89 2.26 -13.03 -10.78
C ALA A 89 3.29 -13.60 -11.75
N GLU A 90 2.83 -14.02 -12.92
CA GLU A 90 3.66 -14.52 -14.02
C GLU A 90 3.77 -13.44 -15.10
N SER A 91 5.00 -13.10 -15.50
CA SER A 91 5.25 -12.28 -16.69
C SER A 91 5.09 -13.13 -17.95
N VAL A 92 4.21 -12.72 -18.86
CA VAL A 92 4.03 -13.42 -20.15
C VAL A 92 5.28 -13.30 -21.03
N GLU A 93 6.00 -12.19 -20.93
CA GLU A 93 7.21 -11.93 -21.72
C GLU A 93 8.40 -12.79 -21.25
N THR A 94 8.63 -12.87 -19.94
CA THR A 94 9.83 -13.54 -19.39
C THR A 94 9.55 -14.96 -18.91
N GLY A 95 8.28 -15.35 -18.75
CA GLY A 95 7.85 -16.63 -18.19
C GLY A 95 8.11 -16.79 -16.68
N ARG A 96 8.69 -15.77 -16.01
CA ARG A 96 9.00 -15.84 -14.58
C ARG A 96 7.77 -15.57 -13.74
N THR A 97 7.65 -16.28 -12.62
CA THR A 97 6.60 -16.10 -11.61
C THR A 97 7.19 -15.59 -10.30
N ILE A 98 6.53 -14.63 -9.65
CA ILE A 98 6.88 -14.15 -8.31
C ILE A 98 5.62 -14.00 -7.44
N PRO A 99 5.69 -14.29 -6.13
CA PRO A 99 4.66 -13.84 -5.21
C PRO A 99 4.73 -12.31 -5.05
N THR A 100 3.59 -11.62 -5.09
CA THR A 100 3.48 -10.18 -4.88
C THR A 100 2.29 -9.86 -3.99
N ALA A 101 2.51 -9.05 -2.96
CA ALA A 101 1.46 -8.63 -2.03
C ALA A 101 0.64 -7.47 -2.60
N ASN A 102 -0.59 -7.33 -2.14
CA ASN A 102 -1.50 -6.26 -2.52
C ASN A 102 -2.42 -5.92 -1.34
N ILE A 103 -2.83 -4.66 -1.27
CA ILE A 103 -3.91 -4.21 -0.41
C ILE A 103 -4.73 -3.17 -1.14
N GLN A 104 -6.05 -3.26 -1.03
CA GLN A 104 -6.99 -2.46 -1.79
C GLN A 104 -8.09 -1.93 -0.87
N VAL A 105 -8.33 -0.63 -0.90
CA VAL A 105 -9.51 -0.03 -0.25
C VAL A 105 -10.57 0.18 -1.32
N LEU A 106 -11.77 -0.40 -1.15
CA LEU A 106 -12.87 -0.23 -2.08
C LEU A 106 -14.06 0.41 -1.38
N ARG A 107 -14.60 1.44 -2.01
CA ARG A 107 -15.94 1.94 -1.72
C ARG A 107 -16.90 1.48 -2.81
N VAL A 108 -17.98 0.81 -2.39
CA VAL A 108 -19.02 0.27 -3.26
C VAL A 108 -20.37 0.85 -2.85
N ARG A 109 -21.10 1.38 -3.83
CA ARG A 109 -22.46 1.90 -3.68
C ARG A 109 -23.34 1.35 -4.79
N ASP A 110 -24.56 0.93 -4.45
CA ASP A 110 -25.51 0.34 -5.40
C ASP A 110 -24.93 -0.83 -6.22
N GLY A 111 -24.01 -1.60 -5.62
CA GLY A 111 -23.33 -2.74 -6.26
C GLY A 111 -22.23 -2.35 -7.26
N LEU A 112 -21.82 -1.07 -7.31
CA LEU A 112 -20.76 -0.56 -8.17
C LEU A 112 -19.63 0.07 -7.37
N ILE A 113 -18.39 -0.10 -7.82
CA ILE A 113 -17.21 0.56 -7.25
C ILE A 113 -17.27 2.04 -7.59
N VAL A 114 -17.40 2.91 -6.58
CA VAL A 114 -17.36 4.37 -6.76
C VAL A 114 -15.97 4.94 -6.50
N HIS A 115 -15.16 4.26 -5.69
CA HIS A 115 -13.77 4.64 -5.43
C HIS A 115 -12.94 3.40 -5.10
N SER A 116 -11.73 3.32 -5.64
CA SER A 116 -10.72 2.37 -5.16
C SER A 116 -9.35 3.04 -4.98
N ARG A 117 -8.63 2.60 -3.96
CA ARG A 117 -7.21 2.91 -3.74
C ARG A 117 -6.44 1.61 -3.69
N ASP A 118 -5.54 1.46 -4.66
CA ASP A 118 -4.92 0.19 -4.97
C ASP A 118 -3.41 0.28 -4.72
N TYR A 119 -2.91 -0.58 -3.83
CA TYR A 119 -1.51 -0.65 -3.44
C TYR A 119 -0.92 -1.99 -3.91
N HIS A 120 0.16 -1.92 -4.68
CA HIS A 120 0.81 -3.07 -5.31
C HIS A 120 2.32 -3.05 -5.06
N ASP A 121 2.95 -4.23 -4.98
CA ASP A 121 4.41 -4.32 -4.99
C ASP A 121 4.98 -4.05 -6.40
N TYR A 122 5.08 -2.76 -6.74
CA TYR A 122 5.58 -2.32 -8.04
C TYR A 122 7.03 -2.73 -8.32
N LEU A 123 7.83 -2.96 -7.27
CA LEU A 123 9.21 -3.41 -7.42
C LEU A 123 9.22 -4.84 -7.98
N ARG A 124 8.49 -5.76 -7.34
CA ARG A 124 8.39 -7.15 -7.81
C ARG A 124 7.81 -7.23 -9.20
N LEU A 125 6.75 -6.45 -9.48
CA LEU A 125 6.14 -6.38 -10.81
C LEU A 125 7.10 -5.88 -11.90
N ALA A 126 8.04 -5.00 -11.57
CA ALA A 126 9.07 -4.59 -12.51
C ALA A 126 10.18 -5.64 -12.66
N VAL A 127 10.65 -6.21 -11.55
CA VAL A 127 11.72 -7.22 -11.56
C VAL A 127 11.36 -8.42 -12.42
N ILE A 128 10.13 -8.94 -12.33
CA ILE A 128 9.70 -10.09 -13.18
C ILE A 128 9.65 -9.77 -14.68
N ARG A 129 9.65 -8.49 -15.05
CA ARG A 129 9.67 -8.02 -16.45
C ARG A 129 11.03 -7.49 -16.88
N ASP A 130 12.11 -7.77 -16.12
CA ASP A 130 13.44 -7.19 -16.35
C ASP A 130 13.40 -5.65 -16.44
N GLY A 131 12.47 -5.04 -15.70
CA GLY A 131 12.09 -3.63 -15.79
C GLY A 131 12.86 -2.68 -14.86
N VAL A 132 13.94 -3.14 -14.21
CA VAL A 132 14.64 -2.36 -13.17
C VAL A 132 15.26 -1.08 -13.74
N ASP A 133 15.90 -1.16 -14.92
CA ASP A 133 16.51 0.01 -15.56
C ASP A 133 15.46 1.04 -15.99
N GLN A 134 14.28 0.56 -16.41
CA GLN A 134 13.14 1.40 -16.77
C GLN A 134 12.56 2.08 -15.54
N LEU A 135 12.50 1.39 -14.39
CA LEU A 135 12.11 2.01 -13.12
C LEU A 135 13.08 3.14 -12.74
N VAL A 136 14.40 2.89 -12.82
CA VAL A 136 15.42 3.91 -12.51
C VAL A 136 15.20 5.16 -13.36
N LYS A 137 15.11 5.00 -14.69
CA LYS A 137 14.88 6.11 -15.62
C LYS A 137 13.56 6.85 -15.33
N ALA A 138 12.51 6.12 -14.99
CA ALA A 138 11.21 6.72 -14.66
C ALA A 138 11.30 7.61 -13.41
N TYR A 139 12.03 7.18 -12.38
CA TYR A 139 12.25 7.99 -11.18
C TYR A 139 13.17 9.19 -11.41
N GLU A 140 14.23 9.05 -12.22
CA GLU A 140 15.13 10.15 -12.60
C GLU A 140 14.40 11.27 -13.36
N GLN A 141 13.40 10.91 -14.17
CA GLN A 141 12.62 11.84 -14.99
C GLN A 141 11.36 12.35 -14.27
N ALA A 142 11.08 11.85 -13.07
CA ALA A 142 9.85 12.16 -12.35
C ALA A 142 9.84 13.63 -11.88
N PRO A 143 8.74 14.38 -12.09
CA PRO A 143 8.62 15.71 -11.48
C PRO A 143 8.65 15.59 -9.94
N PRO A 144 8.94 16.66 -9.19
CA PRO A 144 8.86 16.63 -7.72
C PRO A 144 7.51 16.09 -7.22
N ARG A 145 7.50 15.41 -6.07
CA ARG A 145 6.26 14.89 -5.48
C ARG A 145 5.36 16.05 -5.03
N GLU A 146 4.08 15.98 -5.37
CA GLU A 146 3.08 16.91 -4.84
C GLU A 146 2.90 16.69 -3.33
N LEU A 147 2.83 17.79 -2.59
CA LEU A 147 2.63 17.78 -1.14
C LEU A 147 1.16 18.02 -0.82
N SER A 148 0.65 17.34 0.19
CA SER A 148 -0.72 17.51 0.67
C SER A 148 -0.73 18.38 1.94
N PRO A 149 -1.88 18.96 2.33
CA PRO A 149 -2.01 19.62 3.61
C PRO A 149 -1.61 18.71 4.77
N VAL A 150 -0.89 19.28 5.73
CA VAL A 150 -0.48 18.56 6.94
C VAL A 150 -1.69 18.23 7.78
N THR A 151 -1.82 16.96 8.17
CA THR A 151 -2.81 16.51 9.13
C THR A 151 -2.44 17.05 10.52
N PRO A 152 -3.35 17.76 11.22
CA PRO A 152 -3.13 18.17 12.60
C PRO A 152 -2.83 16.96 13.50
N GLU A 153 -2.00 17.16 14.52
CA GLU A 153 -1.69 16.08 15.46
C GLU A 153 -2.92 15.65 16.26
N SER A 154 -3.17 14.33 16.29
CA SER A 154 -4.18 13.67 17.10
C SER A 154 -3.59 12.44 17.80
N SER A 155 -4.27 11.95 18.84
CA SER A 155 -3.86 10.78 19.62
C SER A 155 -5.04 9.86 19.97
N GLY A 156 -6.15 10.00 19.26
CA GLY A 156 -7.41 9.29 19.47
C GLY A 156 -7.30 7.79 19.26
N THR A 157 -6.39 7.34 18.40
CA THR A 157 -6.08 5.91 18.22
C THR A 157 -4.60 5.60 18.45
N VAL A 158 -4.26 4.32 18.67
CA VAL A 158 -2.86 3.87 18.72
C VAL A 158 -2.14 4.12 17.39
N PHE A 159 -2.88 4.02 16.28
CA PHE A 159 -2.37 4.34 14.94
C PHE A 159 -1.95 5.79 14.82
N GLU A 160 -2.80 6.74 15.25
CA GLU A 160 -2.48 8.17 15.24
C GLU A 160 -1.25 8.47 16.11
N ARG A 161 -1.18 7.89 17.32
CA ARG A 161 -0.01 8.02 18.19
C ARG A 161 1.26 7.50 17.53
N LEU A 162 1.19 6.39 16.81
CA LEU A 162 2.31 5.82 16.06
C LEU A 162 2.77 6.77 14.96
N VAL A 163 1.86 7.19 14.07
CA VAL A 163 2.24 7.98 12.89
C VAL A 163 2.73 9.38 13.27
N HIS A 164 2.05 10.04 14.22
CA HIS A 164 2.52 11.32 14.74
C HIS A 164 3.77 11.17 15.60
N GLY A 165 3.96 10.03 16.27
CA GLY A 165 5.15 9.72 17.04
C GLY A 165 6.40 9.64 16.16
N VAL A 166 6.31 8.96 15.01
CA VAL A 166 7.37 8.93 13.99
C VAL A 166 7.64 10.34 13.46
N ALA A 167 6.59 11.08 13.06
CA ALA A 167 6.75 12.42 12.52
C ALA A 167 7.33 13.42 13.54
N GLY A 168 6.95 13.29 14.81
CA GLY A 168 7.42 14.10 15.93
C GLY A 168 8.76 13.64 16.53
N GLY A 169 9.37 12.57 16.01
CA GLY A 169 10.65 12.07 16.50
C GLY A 169 10.61 11.46 17.91
N ARG A 170 9.44 10.97 18.36
CA ARG A 170 9.22 10.35 19.67
C ARG A 170 9.63 8.87 19.68
N TRP A 171 10.84 8.59 19.19
CA TRP A 171 11.32 7.23 18.91
C TRP A 171 11.30 6.29 20.10
N ASP A 172 11.54 6.81 21.30
CA ASP A 172 11.62 6.01 22.53
C ASP A 172 10.22 5.58 23.01
N GLU A 173 9.15 6.24 22.54
CA GLU A 173 7.75 5.91 22.87
C GLU A 173 7.16 4.86 21.91
N LEU A 174 7.65 4.78 20.67
CA LEU A 174 7.04 3.95 19.61
C LEU A 174 6.98 2.45 19.94
N PRO A 175 8.04 1.81 20.49
CA PRO A 175 7.97 0.39 20.86
C PRO A 175 6.90 0.09 21.91
N GLU A 176 6.59 1.06 22.78
CA GLU A 176 5.60 0.90 23.86
C GLU A 176 4.15 0.92 23.33
N LEU A 177 3.93 1.32 22.08
CA LEU A 177 2.63 1.23 21.41
C LEU A 177 2.28 -0.21 20.98
N TYR A 178 3.25 -1.13 21.04
CA TYR A 178 3.09 -2.53 20.66
C TYR A 178 2.99 -3.41 21.91
N ALA A 179 2.32 -4.56 21.80
CA ALA A 179 2.35 -5.59 22.83
C ALA A 179 3.75 -6.20 22.98
N GLU A 180 4.02 -6.85 24.13
CA GLU A 180 5.31 -7.53 24.36
C GLU A 180 5.57 -8.63 23.33
N GLU A 181 4.53 -9.41 23.03
CA GLU A 181 4.45 -10.31 21.88
C GLU A 181 3.66 -9.62 20.78
N THR A 182 4.29 -9.40 19.63
CA THR A 182 3.67 -8.76 18.47
C THR A 182 4.02 -9.52 17.18
N HIS A 183 3.48 -9.08 16.06
CA HIS A 183 3.83 -9.63 14.76
C HIS A 183 3.73 -8.54 13.69
N VAL A 184 4.85 -7.89 13.39
CA VAL A 184 4.94 -6.81 12.39
C VAL A 184 5.66 -7.29 11.15
N THR A 185 5.06 -7.07 9.97
CA THR A 185 5.66 -7.42 8.68
C THR A 185 5.63 -6.23 7.72
N HIS A 186 6.51 -6.25 6.72
CA HIS A 186 6.63 -5.20 5.71
C HIS A 186 6.48 -5.83 4.32
N PRO A 187 5.25 -6.08 3.83
CA PRO A 187 5.03 -6.89 2.62
C PRO A 187 5.72 -6.36 1.36
N PHE A 188 5.92 -5.04 1.27
CA PHE A 188 6.61 -4.37 0.14
C PHE A 188 8.11 -4.16 0.35
N GLN A 189 8.70 -4.69 1.43
CA GLN A 189 10.13 -4.57 1.70
C GLN A 189 10.84 -5.92 1.53
N PRO A 190 11.55 -6.14 0.42
CA PRO A 190 12.35 -7.34 0.21
C PRO A 190 13.37 -7.58 1.33
N GLY A 191 13.41 -8.83 1.81
CA GLY A 191 14.33 -9.26 2.86
C GLY A 191 13.99 -8.73 4.27
N SER A 192 12.83 -8.09 4.47
CA SER A 192 12.38 -7.72 5.81
C SER A 192 12.05 -8.96 6.64
N GLY A 193 12.55 -8.99 7.88
CA GLY A 193 12.15 -9.99 8.87
C GLY A 193 10.82 -9.59 9.52
N VAL A 194 10.17 -10.58 10.14
CA VAL A 194 9.02 -10.34 11.02
C VAL A 194 9.55 -9.86 12.38
N LEU A 195 9.02 -8.73 12.87
CA LEU A 195 9.32 -8.24 14.21
C LEU A 195 8.30 -8.80 15.20
N ARG A 196 8.78 -9.40 16.29
CA ARG A 196 7.99 -10.17 17.26
C ARG A 196 8.03 -9.63 18.67
N THR A 197 8.98 -8.77 18.98
CA THR A 197 9.19 -8.24 20.32
C THR A 197 9.44 -6.74 20.30
N ARG A 198 9.23 -6.08 21.45
CA ARG A 198 9.58 -4.67 21.65
C ARG A 198 11.08 -4.39 21.48
N ASP A 199 11.94 -5.38 21.77
CA ASP A 199 13.38 -5.26 21.55
C ASP A 199 13.72 -5.17 20.06
N GLU A 200 13.10 -6.02 19.24
CA GLU A 200 13.23 -5.98 17.78
C GLU A 200 12.64 -4.69 17.20
N LEU A 201 11.51 -4.22 17.74
CA LEU A 201 10.93 -2.91 17.37
C LEU A 201 11.85 -1.75 17.74
N ARG A 202 12.49 -1.76 18.91
CA ARG A 202 13.50 -0.75 19.29
C ARG A 202 14.63 -0.69 18.28
N ALA A 203 15.16 -1.84 17.87
CA ALA A 203 16.20 -1.90 16.84
C ALA A 203 15.69 -1.36 15.48
N HIS A 204 14.46 -1.73 15.10
CA HIS A 204 13.83 -1.25 13.88
C HIS A 204 13.65 0.28 13.88
N PHE A 205 13.06 0.86 14.93
CA PHE A 205 12.90 2.31 15.05
C PHE A 205 14.22 3.05 15.18
N ALA A 206 15.24 2.47 15.81
CA ALA A 206 16.58 3.05 15.86
C ALA A 206 17.20 3.19 14.44
N ALA A 207 16.97 2.21 13.56
CA ALA A 207 17.39 2.30 12.16
C ALA A 207 16.66 3.44 11.42
N GLY A 208 15.36 3.63 11.69
CA GLY A 208 14.58 4.77 11.18
C GLY A 208 15.10 6.12 11.71
N LYS A 209 15.34 6.22 13.02
CA LYS A 209 15.90 7.40 13.70
C LYS A 209 17.25 7.82 13.11
N ALA A 210 18.10 6.85 12.75
CA ALA A 210 19.41 7.12 12.17
C ALA A 210 19.36 7.85 10.81
N LEU A 211 18.20 7.85 10.13
CA LEU A 211 17.98 8.61 8.90
C LEU A 211 17.63 10.09 9.17
N ASP A 212 17.48 10.50 10.43
CA ASP A 212 17.06 11.84 10.89
C ASP A 212 15.88 12.43 10.07
N PRO A 213 14.74 11.72 9.95
CA PRO A 213 13.63 12.21 9.15
C PRO A 213 13.06 13.51 9.73
N ARG A 214 12.73 14.45 8.83
CA ARG A 214 11.96 15.64 9.14
C ARG A 214 10.62 15.51 8.46
N PHE A 215 9.63 14.94 9.14
CA PHE A 215 8.34 14.62 8.55
C PHE A 215 7.18 15.42 9.10
N SER A 216 6.14 15.48 8.29
CA SER A 216 4.77 15.81 8.67
C SER A 216 3.86 14.72 8.13
N VAL A 217 2.79 14.42 8.87
CA VAL A 217 1.74 13.51 8.42
C VAL A 217 0.80 14.26 7.48
N ALA A 218 0.38 13.62 6.40
CA ALA A 218 -0.63 14.11 5.47
C ALA A 218 -1.56 12.96 5.06
N ASP A 219 -2.72 13.29 4.50
CA ASP A 219 -3.69 12.35 3.93
C ASP A 219 -4.09 11.19 4.88
N LEU A 220 -4.12 11.45 6.19
CA LEU A 220 -4.43 10.45 7.21
C LEU A 220 -5.92 10.12 7.21
N VAL A 221 -6.24 8.85 6.94
CA VAL A 221 -7.60 8.28 6.98
C VAL A 221 -7.54 6.94 7.70
N THR A 222 -8.47 6.70 8.62
CA THR A 222 -8.58 5.43 9.35
C THR A 222 -9.91 4.72 9.07
N TYR A 223 -9.88 3.40 8.98
CA TYR A 223 -11.04 2.53 8.86
C TYR A 223 -11.08 1.59 10.06
N GLN A 224 -12.17 1.69 10.83
CA GLN A 224 -12.45 0.74 11.91
C GLN A 224 -13.13 -0.48 11.32
N GLY A 225 -12.56 -1.66 11.55
CA GLY A 225 -13.14 -2.94 11.16
C GLY A 225 -14.43 -3.26 11.95
N THR A 226 -15.25 -4.17 11.40
CA THR A 226 -16.38 -4.76 12.15
C THR A 226 -15.90 -5.69 13.27
N ASP A 227 -14.72 -6.29 13.11
CA ASP A 227 -13.91 -6.79 14.23
C ASP A 227 -13.33 -5.57 14.96
N PRO A 228 -13.66 -5.35 16.26
CA PRO A 228 -13.20 -4.20 17.00
C PRO A 228 -11.67 -4.16 17.20
N GLU A 229 -10.96 -5.29 17.06
CA GLU A 229 -9.50 -5.29 17.10
C GLU A 229 -8.87 -4.80 15.79
N VAL A 230 -9.60 -4.76 14.66
CA VAL A 230 -9.03 -4.39 13.36
C VAL A 230 -9.10 -2.88 13.14
N LEU A 231 -7.93 -2.26 12.97
CA LEU A 231 -7.78 -0.85 12.60
C LEU A 231 -6.86 -0.74 11.39
N ILE A 232 -7.32 -0.05 10.35
CA ILE A 232 -6.55 0.15 9.12
C ILE A 232 -6.36 1.64 8.91
N GLY A 233 -5.17 2.07 8.54
CA GLY A 233 -4.89 3.49 8.31
C GLY A 233 -4.11 3.72 7.03
N GLU A 234 -4.61 4.62 6.19
CA GLU A 234 -3.92 5.18 5.03
C GLU A 234 -3.36 6.55 5.42
N PHE A 235 -2.13 6.84 5.02
CA PHE A 235 -1.49 8.12 5.31
C PHE A 235 -0.27 8.35 4.43
N ALA A 236 0.29 9.55 4.47
CA ALA A 236 1.58 9.85 3.92
C ALA A 236 2.49 10.54 4.93
N TYR A 237 3.77 10.18 4.92
CA TYR A 237 4.81 11.06 5.45
C TYR A 237 5.30 11.95 4.32
N GLN A 238 5.35 13.26 4.57
CA GLN A 238 5.99 14.21 3.66
C GLN A 238 7.05 15.01 4.40
N GLY A 239 8.14 15.36 3.73
CA GLY A 239 9.25 16.06 4.37
C GLY A 239 10.54 15.86 3.60
N SER A 240 11.65 15.57 4.30
CA SER A 240 12.92 15.30 3.63
C SER A 240 13.75 14.19 4.27
N TYR A 241 14.56 13.52 3.43
CA TYR A 241 15.63 12.61 3.82
C TYR A 241 16.93 13.05 3.15
N GLY A 242 18.02 13.17 3.91
CA GLY A 242 19.33 13.55 3.36
C GLY A 242 19.31 14.85 2.53
N GLY A 243 18.40 15.77 2.85
CA GLY A 243 18.20 17.03 2.13
C GLY A 243 17.30 16.97 0.88
N LYS A 244 16.81 15.80 0.48
CA LYS A 244 15.87 15.64 -0.65
C LYS A 244 14.42 15.59 -0.16
N PRO A 245 13.48 16.30 -0.83
CA PRO A 245 12.07 16.19 -0.49
C PRO A 245 11.55 14.78 -0.80
N VAL A 246 10.80 14.21 0.14
CA VAL A 246 10.19 12.89 0.00
C VAL A 246 8.71 12.96 0.38
N ARG A 247 7.92 12.09 -0.24
CA ARG A 247 6.55 11.80 0.17
C ARG A 247 6.30 10.31 0.03
N ILE A 248 5.99 9.66 1.15
CA ILE A 248 5.92 8.21 1.30
C ILE A 248 4.47 7.89 1.62
N ALA A 249 3.75 7.29 0.66
CA ALA A 249 2.40 6.79 0.89
C ALA A 249 2.47 5.46 1.63
N ASN A 250 1.59 5.26 2.62
CA ASN A 250 1.54 4.07 3.43
C ASN A 250 0.08 3.67 3.65
N ILE A 251 -0.13 2.37 3.83
CA ILE A 251 -1.36 1.81 4.40
C ILE A 251 -0.96 0.68 5.33
N PHE A 252 -1.39 0.73 6.59
CA PHE A 252 -1.14 -0.37 7.53
C PHE A 252 -2.45 -1.02 7.96
N ALA A 253 -2.47 -2.35 7.97
CA ALA A 253 -3.56 -3.12 8.56
C ALA A 253 -3.09 -3.68 9.91
N MET A 254 -3.77 -3.26 10.99
CA MET A 254 -3.39 -3.60 12.36
C MET A 254 -4.45 -4.41 13.08
N ARG A 255 -3.99 -5.26 14.00
CA ARG A 255 -4.79 -5.71 15.14
C ARG A 255 -4.34 -5.00 16.40
N VAL A 256 -5.31 -4.46 17.12
CA VAL A 256 -5.11 -3.68 18.34
C VAL A 256 -5.91 -4.32 19.46
N ARG A 257 -5.25 -4.67 20.55
CA ARG A 257 -5.86 -5.22 21.77
C ARG A 257 -5.41 -4.42 22.97
N ASP A 258 -6.35 -4.02 23.82
CA ASP A 258 -6.10 -3.22 25.03
C ASP A 258 -5.27 -1.94 24.76
N GLY A 259 -5.47 -1.33 23.58
CA GLY A 259 -4.76 -0.13 23.15
C GLY A 259 -3.34 -0.33 22.63
N LEU A 260 -2.90 -1.59 22.47
CA LEU A 260 -1.58 -1.99 21.98
C LEU A 260 -1.68 -2.72 20.64
N VAL A 261 -0.72 -2.48 19.74
CA VAL A 261 -0.60 -3.19 18.47
C VAL A 261 -0.05 -4.61 18.71
N VAL A 262 -0.88 -5.62 18.46
CA VAL A 262 -0.50 -7.04 18.56
C VAL A 262 -0.08 -7.61 17.20
N GLU A 263 -0.51 -7.01 16.10
CA GLU A 263 -0.15 -7.41 14.74
C GLU A 263 -0.20 -6.18 13.82
N SER A 264 0.73 -6.07 12.88
CA SER A 264 0.71 -5.02 11.85
C SER A 264 1.28 -5.53 10.53
N ARG A 265 0.62 -5.20 9.43
CA ARG A 265 1.16 -5.36 8.07
C ARG A 265 1.35 -3.99 7.47
N ASP A 266 2.61 -3.63 7.24
CA ASP A 266 3.01 -2.28 6.89
C ASP A 266 3.34 -2.18 5.40
N TYR A 267 2.39 -1.73 4.58
CA TYR A 267 2.55 -1.57 3.14
C TYR A 267 3.14 -0.20 2.79
N GLY A 268 4.40 0.03 3.20
CA GLY A 268 5.11 1.29 2.97
C GLY A 268 5.73 1.41 1.56
N ASP A 269 5.86 2.65 1.06
CA ASP A 269 6.44 2.96 -0.26
C ASP A 269 7.98 2.84 -0.27
N HIS A 270 8.49 1.64 0.01
CA HIS A 270 9.94 1.36 0.03
C HIS A 270 10.60 1.55 -1.33
N LEU A 271 9.86 1.28 -2.42
CA LEU A 271 10.32 1.57 -3.78
C LEU A 271 10.48 3.08 -3.99
N GLY A 272 9.52 3.89 -3.56
CA GLY A 272 9.59 5.34 -3.63
C GLY A 272 10.79 5.91 -2.87
N ILE A 273 11.06 5.40 -1.66
CA ILE A 273 12.26 5.76 -0.88
C ILE A 273 13.53 5.39 -1.65
N ALA A 274 13.61 4.19 -2.21
CA ALA A 274 14.75 3.76 -3.01
C ALA A 274 14.93 4.63 -4.26
N GLY A 275 13.84 5.02 -4.94
CA GLY A 275 13.88 5.95 -6.07
C GLY A 275 14.43 7.31 -5.69
N ASP A 276 13.94 7.91 -4.61
CA ASP A 276 14.40 9.24 -4.15
C ASP A 276 15.89 9.22 -3.72
N LEU A 277 16.37 8.08 -3.23
CA LEU A 277 17.77 7.86 -2.85
C LEU A 277 18.68 7.35 -3.98
N GLY A 278 18.14 7.01 -5.16
CA GLY A 278 18.91 6.40 -6.25
C GLY A 278 19.41 4.99 -5.95
N ARG A 279 18.66 4.22 -5.15
CA ARG A 279 19.01 2.88 -4.62
C ARG A 279 18.10 1.75 -5.09
N ILE A 280 17.41 1.94 -6.22
CA ILE A 280 16.49 0.94 -6.78
C ILE A 280 17.23 -0.37 -7.10
N PRO A 281 18.42 -0.36 -7.76
CA PRO A 281 19.14 -1.61 -8.06
C PRO A 281 19.50 -2.42 -6.81
N GLU A 282 19.93 -1.75 -5.73
CA GLU A 282 20.27 -2.40 -4.46
C GLU A 282 19.04 -2.98 -3.76
N LEU A 283 17.88 -2.33 -3.87
CA LEU A 283 16.62 -2.87 -3.35
C LEU A 283 16.16 -4.07 -4.18
N ALA A 284 16.25 -3.99 -5.51
CA ALA A 284 15.89 -5.08 -6.42
C ALA A 284 16.77 -6.32 -6.23
N ALA A 285 18.07 -6.14 -5.97
CA ALA A 285 19.02 -7.24 -5.74
C ALA A 285 18.67 -8.14 -4.55
N LYS A 286 17.80 -7.69 -3.63
CA LYS A 286 17.30 -8.49 -2.50
C LYS A 286 16.17 -9.47 -2.89
N LEU A 287 15.70 -9.41 -4.13
CA LEU A 287 14.69 -10.32 -4.68
C LEU A 287 15.29 -11.49 -5.46
N SER A 288 16.60 -11.46 -5.69
CA SER A 288 17.38 -12.45 -6.43
C SER A 288 17.79 -13.65 -5.57
#